data_AF-A0A2S4ME42-F1
#
_entry.id   AF-A0A2S4ME42-F1
#
_cell.length_a   1.000
_cell.length_b   1.000
_cell.length_c   1.000
_cell.angle_alpha   90.00
_cell.angle_beta   90.00
_cell.angle_gamma   90.00
#
_symmetry.space_group_name_H-M   'P 1'
#
loop_
_entity.id
_entity.type
_entity.pdbx_description
1 polymer ?
#
loop_
_entity_poly.entity_id
_entity_poly.type
_entity_poly.pdbx_seq_one_letter_code
_entity_poly.pdbx_strand_id
1 'polypeptide(L)'
;MRRRLAWLVSVGLMSASATLIAAAHAQALQTAPAAPIRMIDAWPGIVLFCMPSREAWGATACGVASREAERQAAAASIKLIAVSAAEAGLSQGPNSAAPTFVWPQALRLFLQFHPVGDGSKRWRLSTKAYELTPPAPGQAGQAPKWHYVYDHFSVLDEGKEIDATEEAAPPLLERFFATMTKPRS
;
A
#
# COMPACT_ATOMS: atom_id res chain seq x y z
N MET A 1 31.40 71.91 48.65
CA MET A 1 31.07 70.68 49.42
C MET A 1 30.65 69.59 48.44
N ARG A 2 31.19 68.37 48.63
CA ARG A 2 30.70 67.03 48.18
C ARG A 2 30.49 66.82 46.66
N ARG A 3 31.41 66.15 45.95
CA ARG A 3 31.79 64.71 45.91
C ARG A 3 31.02 63.93 44.82
N ARG A 4 31.78 63.50 43.80
CA ARG A 4 31.85 62.14 43.16
C ARG A 4 30.54 61.56 42.56
N LEU A 5 30.49 60.72 41.53
CA LEU A 5 31.33 59.60 41.11
C LEU A 5 30.93 59.20 39.67
N ALA A 6 31.90 58.79 38.87
CA ALA A 6 31.72 58.08 37.60
C ALA A 6 31.11 56.69 37.79
N TRP A 7 30.23 56.25 36.89
CA TRP A 7 29.88 54.84 36.61
C TRP A 7 29.17 54.81 35.24
N LEU A 8 29.28 53.84 34.34
CA LEU A 8 30.28 52.84 33.99
C LEU A 8 29.68 52.16 32.75
N VAL A 9 30.54 51.83 31.79
CA VAL A 9 30.25 51.00 30.61
C VAL A 9 29.49 49.74 31.01
N SER A 10 28.44 49.38 30.28
CA SER A 10 27.93 48.00 30.20
C SER A 10 27.19 47.79 28.88
N VAL A 11 27.97 47.55 27.82
CA VAL A 11 27.52 46.81 26.64
C VAL A 11 27.31 45.37 27.11
N GLY A 12 26.06 45.03 27.43
CA GLY A 12 25.67 43.69 27.85
C GLY A 12 25.44 42.79 26.64
N LEU A 13 26.44 41.97 26.31
CA LEU A 13 26.29 40.75 25.51
C LEU A 13 25.17 39.87 26.10
N MET A 14 23.99 39.85 25.48
CA MET A 14 23.01 38.77 25.69
C MET A 14 22.21 38.53 24.41
N SER A 15 22.83 37.93 23.39
CA SER A 15 22.12 37.32 22.26
C SER A 15 22.98 36.31 21.49
N ALA A 16 23.77 35.49 22.19
CA ALA A 16 24.53 34.42 21.53
C ALA A 16 24.03 33.00 21.86
N SER A 17 23.05 32.85 22.77
CA SER A 17 22.63 31.52 23.25
C SER A 17 21.39 30.96 22.55
N ALA A 18 20.59 31.81 21.88
CA ALA A 18 19.39 31.36 21.17
C ALA A 18 19.70 30.73 19.79
N THR A 19 20.81 31.11 19.16
CA THR A 19 21.24 30.60 17.85
C THR A 19 21.83 29.19 17.91
N LEU A 20 22.43 28.79 19.03
CA LEU A 20 22.99 27.43 19.19
C LEU A 20 21.90 26.36 19.38
N ILE A 21 20.78 26.70 20.02
CA ILE A 21 19.67 25.76 20.23
C ILE A 21 18.91 25.52 18.92
N ALA A 22 18.76 26.54 18.07
CA ALA A 22 18.14 26.39 16.75
C ALA A 22 19.02 25.57 15.77
N ALA A 23 20.34 25.73 15.82
CA ALA A 23 21.27 24.97 14.99
C ALA A 23 21.32 23.47 15.38
N ALA A 24 21.22 23.15 16.67
CA ALA A 24 21.19 21.77 17.15
C ALA A 24 19.91 21.02 16.72
N HIS A 25 18.76 21.70 16.65
CA HIS A 25 17.51 21.08 16.15
C HIS A 25 17.50 20.92 14.62
N ALA A 26 18.19 21.79 13.87
CA ALA A 26 18.32 21.67 12.42
C ALA A 26 19.23 20.48 12.02
N GLN A 27 20.26 20.19 12.82
CA GLN A 27 21.18 19.07 12.56
C GLN A 27 20.64 17.70 12.99
N ALA A 28 19.68 17.66 13.93
CA ALA A 28 19.01 16.42 14.33
C ALA A 28 18.03 15.87 13.26
N LEU A 29 17.61 16.68 12.28
CA LEU A 29 16.75 16.25 11.17
C LEU A 29 17.50 15.60 10.00
N GLN A 30 18.84 15.67 9.95
CA GLN A 30 19.62 15.28 8.78
C GLN A 30 20.18 13.84 8.83
N THR A 31 19.95 13.10 9.91
CA THR A 31 20.50 11.75 10.07
C THR A 31 19.51 10.73 10.63
N ALA A 32 18.20 10.96 10.43
CA ALA A 32 17.28 9.83 10.47
C ALA A 32 17.70 8.88 9.33
N PRO A 33 18.11 7.63 9.61
CA PRO A 33 18.38 6.68 8.55
C PRO A 33 17.14 6.62 7.67
N ALA A 34 17.31 6.82 6.36
CA ALA A 34 16.22 6.69 5.41
C ALA A 34 15.57 5.32 5.67
N ALA A 35 14.25 5.33 5.89
CA ALA A 35 13.52 4.09 6.10
C ALA A 35 13.87 3.13 4.95
N PRO A 36 14.12 1.84 5.24
CA PRO A 36 14.48 0.89 4.20
C PRO A 36 13.39 0.91 3.12
N ILE A 37 13.81 1.06 1.86
CA ILE A 37 12.90 1.04 0.71
C ILE A 37 12.15 -0.29 0.75
N ARG A 38 10.82 -0.24 0.81
CA ARG A 38 9.98 -1.43 0.88
C ARG A 38 9.78 -2.00 -0.51
N MET A 39 9.43 -3.27 -0.62
CA MET A 39 9.05 -3.88 -1.90
C MET A 39 7.95 -3.08 -2.61
N ILE A 40 6.91 -2.67 -1.88
CA ILE A 40 5.76 -1.93 -2.44
C ILE A 40 6.14 -0.58 -3.05
N ASP A 41 7.26 0.02 -2.63
CA ASP A 41 7.69 1.34 -3.12
C ASP A 41 8.21 1.27 -4.58
N ALA A 42 8.28 0.06 -5.17
CA ALA A 42 8.46 -0.12 -6.62
C ALA A 42 7.26 0.34 -7.45
N TRP A 43 6.09 0.50 -6.82
CA TRP A 43 4.84 0.88 -7.47
C TRP A 43 4.23 2.11 -6.76
N PRO A 44 3.42 2.92 -7.47
CA PRO A 44 2.73 4.08 -6.88
C PRO A 44 1.63 3.70 -5.87
N GLY A 45 1.32 2.41 -5.74
CA GLY A 45 0.31 1.84 -4.85
C GLY A 45 -0.33 0.59 -5.45
N ILE A 46 -1.47 0.21 -4.88
CA ILE A 46 -2.22 -1.00 -5.23
C ILE A 46 -3.57 -0.61 -5.84
N VAL A 47 -3.94 -1.27 -6.93
CA VAL A 47 -5.33 -1.32 -7.42
C VAL A 47 -5.91 -2.66 -7.03
N LEU A 48 -6.94 -2.63 -6.19
CA LEU A 48 -7.64 -3.82 -5.72
C LEU A 48 -8.83 -4.12 -6.63
N PHE A 49 -8.83 -5.32 -7.19
CA PHE A 49 -9.93 -5.92 -7.92
C PHE A 49 -10.46 -7.09 -7.11
N CYS A 50 -11.66 -6.97 -6.58
CA CYS A 50 -12.35 -8.11 -6.02
C CYS A 50 -13.32 -8.68 -7.05
N MET A 51 -13.08 -9.93 -7.46
CA MET A 51 -13.84 -10.66 -8.46
C MET A 51 -14.81 -11.60 -7.75
N PRO A 52 -16.10 -11.23 -7.60
CA PRO A 52 -17.06 -12.04 -6.88
C PRO A 52 -17.32 -13.36 -7.61
N SER A 53 -17.67 -14.39 -6.85
CA SER A 53 -18.33 -15.57 -7.41
C SER A 53 -19.65 -15.16 -8.09
N ARG A 54 -20.11 -15.96 -9.05
CA ARG A 54 -21.45 -15.83 -9.64
C ARG A 54 -22.57 -16.28 -8.69
N GLU A 55 -22.22 -16.94 -7.59
CA GLU A 55 -23.15 -17.35 -6.55
C GLU A 55 -23.68 -16.14 -5.76
N ALA A 56 -24.87 -16.29 -5.17
CA ALA A 56 -25.55 -15.21 -4.44
C ALA A 56 -24.72 -14.62 -3.28
N TRP A 57 -23.87 -15.45 -2.64
CA TRP A 57 -22.98 -15.01 -1.56
C TRP A 57 -21.73 -14.26 -2.05
N GLY A 58 -21.41 -14.35 -3.34
CA GLY A 58 -20.13 -13.90 -3.92
C GLY A 58 -19.85 -12.41 -3.72
N ALA A 59 -20.88 -11.56 -3.90
CA ALA A 59 -20.75 -10.12 -3.70
C ALA A 59 -20.47 -9.76 -2.23
N THR A 60 -21.14 -10.43 -1.29
CA THR A 60 -20.96 -10.19 0.15
C THR A 60 -19.57 -10.63 0.61
N ALA A 61 -19.15 -11.84 0.27
CA ALA A 61 -17.81 -12.35 0.58
C ALA A 61 -16.72 -11.44 -0.02
N CYS A 62 -16.93 -10.96 -1.24
CA CYS A 62 -16.04 -10.01 -1.89
C CYS A 62 -15.94 -8.67 -1.13
N GLY A 63 -17.06 -8.16 -0.62
CA GLY A 63 -17.09 -6.97 0.23
C GLY A 63 -16.34 -7.17 1.56
N VAL A 64 -16.46 -8.35 2.19
CA VAL A 64 -15.70 -8.72 3.39
C VAL A 64 -14.20 -8.67 3.10
N ALA A 65 -13.74 -9.41 2.08
CA ALA A 65 -12.32 -9.49 1.76
C ALA A 65 -11.74 -8.12 1.34
N SER A 66 -12.53 -7.28 0.66
CA SER A 66 -12.11 -5.94 0.23
C SER A 66 -11.90 -4.99 1.42
N ARG A 67 -12.82 -5.00 2.40
CA ARG A 67 -12.67 -4.18 3.62
C ARG A 67 -11.43 -4.60 4.42
N GLU A 68 -11.15 -5.89 4.49
CA GLU A 68 -9.93 -6.37 5.15
C GLU A 68 -8.66 -5.90 4.40
N ALA A 69 -8.67 -5.92 3.05
CA ALA A 69 -7.56 -5.42 2.26
C ALA A 69 -7.34 -3.92 2.47
N GLU A 70 -8.41 -3.13 2.54
CA GLU A 70 -8.36 -1.69 2.88
C GLU A 70 -7.79 -1.45 4.29
N ARG A 71 -8.26 -2.23 5.28
CA ARG A 71 -7.77 -2.14 6.67
C ARG A 71 -6.27 -2.42 6.75
N GLN A 72 -5.80 -3.48 6.08
CA GLN A 72 -4.39 -3.87 6.07
C GLN A 72 -3.53 -2.87 5.29
N ALA A 73 -4.02 -2.35 4.15
CA ALA A 73 -3.34 -1.30 3.40
C ALA A 73 -3.17 -0.02 4.22
N ALA A 74 -4.23 0.40 4.95
CA ALA A 74 -4.18 1.54 5.85
C ALA A 74 -3.16 1.31 6.99
N ALA A 75 -3.18 0.13 7.62
CA ALA A 75 -2.22 -0.24 8.67
C ALA A 75 -0.76 -0.23 8.17
N ALA A 76 -0.54 -0.65 6.93
CA ALA A 76 0.77 -0.66 6.28
C ALA A 76 1.17 0.68 5.63
N SER A 77 0.32 1.72 5.72
CA SER A 77 0.51 3.00 5.01
C SER A 77 0.78 2.82 3.51
N ILE A 78 -0.02 1.98 2.86
CA ILE A 78 0.02 1.70 1.42
C ILE A 78 -1.20 2.32 0.76
N LYS A 79 -0.99 3.10 -0.30
CA LYS A 79 -2.08 3.66 -1.11
C LYS A 79 -2.79 2.52 -1.84
N LEU A 80 -4.05 2.28 -1.53
CA LEU A 80 -4.90 1.29 -2.17
C LEU A 80 -6.12 1.96 -2.77
N ILE A 81 -6.47 1.60 -4.01
CA ILE A 81 -7.71 2.01 -4.67
C ILE A 81 -8.49 0.75 -5.01
N ALA A 82 -9.64 0.57 -4.36
CA ALA A 82 -10.60 -0.45 -4.75
C ALA A 82 -11.38 0.01 -5.99
N VAL A 83 -11.46 -0.85 -6.98
CA VAL A 83 -12.21 -0.60 -8.22
C VAL A 83 -13.19 -1.72 -8.47
N SER A 84 -14.21 -1.44 -9.25
CA SER A 84 -15.22 -2.44 -9.59
C SER A 84 -14.61 -3.53 -10.48
N ALA A 85 -15.18 -4.73 -10.44
CA ALA A 85 -14.78 -5.82 -11.33
C ALA A 85 -14.95 -5.46 -12.83
N ALA A 86 -15.84 -4.52 -13.17
CA ALA A 86 -16.02 -4.04 -14.54
C ALA A 86 -14.82 -3.21 -15.05
N GLU A 87 -14.03 -2.65 -14.14
CA GLU A 87 -12.82 -1.88 -14.45
C GLU A 87 -11.56 -2.77 -14.44
N ALA A 88 -11.71 -4.07 -14.12
CA ALA A 88 -10.66 -5.08 -14.15
C ALA A 88 -10.20 -5.38 -15.57
N GLY A 89 -9.21 -4.61 -16.05
CA GLY A 89 -8.54 -4.84 -17.33
C GLY A 89 -8.51 -3.63 -18.26
N LEU A 90 -9.20 -2.54 -17.93
CA LEU A 90 -9.24 -1.35 -18.80
C LEU A 90 -7.94 -0.57 -18.74
N SER A 91 -7.09 -0.60 -19.77
CA SER A 91 -5.81 0.15 -19.86
C SER A 91 -5.89 1.64 -19.47
N GLN A 92 -7.09 2.23 -19.47
CA GLN A 92 -7.37 3.64 -19.17
C GLN A 92 -7.64 3.95 -17.69
N GLY A 93 -7.70 2.93 -16.83
CA GLY A 93 -7.97 3.08 -15.40
C GLY A 93 -9.41 3.47 -15.04
N PRO A 94 -9.76 3.40 -13.75
CA PRO A 94 -11.07 3.77 -13.25
C PRO A 94 -11.21 5.30 -13.31
N ASN A 95 -12.42 5.78 -13.60
CA ASN A 95 -12.71 7.22 -13.58
C ASN A 95 -12.61 7.83 -12.16
N SER A 96 -12.60 6.98 -11.13
CA SER A 96 -12.57 7.34 -9.70
C SER A 96 -11.16 7.41 -9.09
N ALA A 97 -10.10 7.13 -9.86
CA ALA A 97 -8.75 7.20 -9.32
C ALA A 97 -8.38 8.65 -8.95
N ALA A 98 -7.80 8.83 -7.75
CA ALA A 98 -7.27 10.11 -7.34
C ALA A 98 -6.27 10.65 -8.39
N PRO A 99 -6.26 11.96 -8.71
CA PRO A 99 -5.48 12.53 -9.82
C PRO A 99 -3.96 12.30 -9.72
N THR A 100 -3.45 11.86 -8.56
CA THR A 100 -2.05 11.54 -8.32
C THR A 100 -1.71 10.04 -8.41
N PHE A 101 -2.66 9.19 -8.82
CA PHE A 101 -2.43 7.74 -8.90
C PHE A 101 -2.09 7.31 -10.34
N VAL A 102 -0.88 6.82 -10.55
CA VAL A 102 -0.41 6.35 -11.86
C VAL A 102 -0.91 4.93 -12.10
N TRP A 103 -2.13 4.81 -12.65
CA TRP A 103 -2.85 3.55 -12.75
C TRP A 103 -2.18 2.44 -13.57
N PRO A 104 -1.59 2.70 -14.76
CA PRO A 104 -0.96 1.63 -15.55
C PRO A 104 0.24 0.97 -14.86
N GLN A 105 0.89 1.69 -13.95
CA GLN A 105 2.10 1.23 -13.25
C GLN A 105 1.80 0.74 -11.84
N ALA A 106 0.56 0.79 -11.37
CA ALA A 106 0.20 0.29 -10.05
C ALA A 106 0.23 -1.24 -9.99
N LEU A 107 0.54 -1.77 -8.81
CA LEU A 107 0.41 -3.20 -8.56
C LEU A 107 -1.06 -3.58 -8.58
N ARG A 108 -1.45 -4.57 -9.37
CA ARG A 108 -2.83 -5.05 -9.42
C ARG A 108 -2.99 -6.21 -8.46
N LEU A 109 -3.84 -6.04 -7.45
CA LEU A 109 -4.20 -7.09 -6.50
C LEU A 109 -5.58 -7.63 -6.85
N PHE A 110 -5.68 -8.93 -7.08
CA PHE A 110 -6.93 -9.62 -7.36
C PHE A 110 -7.31 -10.52 -6.18
N LEU A 111 -8.52 -10.32 -5.67
CA LEU A 111 -9.19 -11.26 -4.77
C LEU A 111 -10.22 -12.02 -5.59
N GLN A 112 -10.03 -13.33 -5.75
CA GLN A 112 -10.85 -14.15 -6.65
C GLN A 112 -11.43 -15.35 -5.94
N PHE A 113 -12.71 -15.61 -6.19
CA PHE A 113 -13.40 -16.80 -5.71
C PHE A 113 -13.50 -17.83 -6.84
N HIS A 114 -12.96 -19.03 -6.62
CA HIS A 114 -13.01 -20.13 -7.58
C HIS A 114 -13.41 -21.44 -6.91
N PRO A 115 -14.08 -22.37 -7.59
CA PRO A 115 -14.20 -23.74 -7.11
C PRO A 115 -12.81 -24.37 -6.93
N VAL A 116 -12.66 -25.23 -5.92
CA VAL A 116 -11.39 -25.95 -5.67
C VAL A 116 -11.08 -26.96 -6.78
N GLY A 117 -12.10 -27.41 -7.51
CA GLY A 117 -12.00 -28.29 -8.67
C GLY A 117 -13.37 -28.46 -9.33
N ASP A 118 -13.40 -29.15 -10.47
CA ASP A 118 -14.63 -29.39 -11.21
C ASP A 118 -15.64 -30.17 -10.35
N GLY A 119 -16.87 -29.65 -10.26
CA GLY A 119 -17.94 -30.23 -9.43
C GLY A 119 -17.78 -30.06 -7.91
N SER A 120 -16.71 -29.39 -7.44
CA SER A 120 -16.54 -29.08 -6.02
C SER A 120 -17.53 -28.02 -5.58
N LYS A 121 -18.18 -28.27 -4.43
CA LYS A 121 -18.97 -27.26 -3.72
C LYS A 121 -18.12 -26.38 -2.79
N ARG A 122 -16.87 -26.79 -2.52
CA ARG A 122 -15.89 -25.95 -1.82
C ARG A 122 -15.28 -24.93 -2.75
N TRP A 123 -15.05 -23.75 -2.20
CA TRP A 123 -14.48 -22.61 -2.90
C TRP A 123 -13.09 -22.28 -2.36
N ARG A 124 -12.31 -21.50 -3.10
CA ARG A 124 -11.08 -20.88 -2.61
C ARG A 124 -11.17 -19.37 -2.79
N LEU A 125 -10.66 -18.63 -1.81
CA LEU A 125 -10.32 -17.23 -1.93
C LEU A 125 -8.83 -17.15 -2.31
N SER A 126 -8.55 -16.71 -3.53
CA SER A 126 -7.19 -16.49 -4.03
C SER A 126 -6.83 -15.02 -3.99
N THR A 127 -5.64 -14.71 -3.45
CA THR A 127 -4.98 -13.40 -3.56
C THR A 127 -3.86 -13.50 -4.57
N LYS A 128 -4.00 -12.77 -5.68
CA LYS A 128 -3.04 -12.74 -6.78
C LYS A 128 -2.57 -11.33 -7.05
N ALA A 129 -1.26 -11.10 -7.16
CA ALA A 129 -0.74 -9.78 -7.53
C ALA A 129 0.03 -9.80 -8.85
N TYR A 130 -0.18 -8.77 -9.66
CA TYR A 130 0.45 -8.61 -10.97
C TYR A 130 1.08 -7.23 -11.10
N GLU A 131 2.28 -7.21 -11.69
CA GLU A 131 2.95 -5.99 -12.12
C GLU A 131 2.93 -5.87 -13.65
N LEU A 132 2.97 -4.64 -14.15
CA LEU A 132 3.16 -4.38 -15.57
C LEU A 132 4.65 -4.24 -15.85
N THR A 133 5.23 -5.18 -16.58
CA THR A 133 6.63 -5.05 -17.01
C THR A 133 6.66 -4.32 -18.34
N PRO A 134 7.35 -3.17 -18.44
CA PRO A 134 7.54 -2.50 -19.71
C PRO A 134 8.32 -3.40 -20.68
N PRO A 135 8.07 -3.30 -22.00
CA PRO A 135 8.84 -4.06 -22.98
C PRO A 135 10.33 -3.74 -22.86
N ALA A 136 11.19 -4.74 -23.06
CA ALA A 136 12.63 -4.56 -22.97
C ALA A 136 13.14 -3.52 -24.00
N PRO A 137 14.25 -2.82 -23.73
CA PRO A 137 14.87 -1.93 -24.71
C PRO A 137 15.09 -2.67 -26.04
N GLY A 138 14.62 -2.09 -27.15
CA GLY A 138 14.66 -2.71 -28.48
C GLY A 138 13.40 -3.50 -28.88
N GLN A 139 12.43 -3.66 -27.98
CA GLN A 139 11.10 -4.23 -28.28
C GLN A 139 10.03 -3.15 -28.45
N ALA A 140 10.40 -1.97 -28.96
CA ALA A 140 9.47 -0.88 -29.20
C ALA A 140 8.33 -1.35 -30.13
N GLY A 141 7.10 -1.35 -29.63
CA GLY A 141 5.91 -1.86 -30.33
C GLY A 141 5.31 -3.15 -29.74
N GLN A 142 5.99 -3.85 -28.83
CA GLN A 142 5.38 -4.95 -28.09
C GLN A 142 4.44 -4.42 -26.99
N ALA A 143 3.28 -5.06 -26.85
CA ALA A 143 2.35 -4.76 -25.77
C ALA A 143 3.01 -5.09 -24.40
N PRO A 144 2.81 -4.24 -23.38
CA PRO A 144 3.23 -4.54 -22.01
C PRO A 144 2.71 -5.90 -21.54
N LYS A 145 3.54 -6.64 -20.81
CA LYS A 145 3.17 -7.95 -20.26
C LYS A 145 2.87 -7.82 -18.76
N TRP A 146 1.83 -8.53 -18.32
CA TRP A 146 1.53 -8.65 -16.89
C TRP A 146 2.33 -9.82 -16.31
N HIS A 147 3.17 -9.52 -15.33
CA HIS A 147 3.97 -10.50 -14.63
C HIS A 147 3.39 -10.79 -13.26
N TYR A 148 3.44 -12.06 -12.90
CA TYR A 148 2.90 -12.58 -11.67
C TYR A 148 3.91 -12.41 -10.52
N VAL A 149 3.52 -11.78 -9.42
CA VAL A 149 4.47 -11.49 -8.31
C VAL A 149 4.02 -12.02 -6.94
N TYR A 150 2.80 -12.54 -6.78
CA TYR A 150 2.32 -13.11 -5.51
C TYR A 150 1.11 -14.03 -5.68
N ASP A 151 1.15 -15.31 -5.25
CA ASP A 151 0.03 -16.29 -5.23
C ASP A 151 -0.14 -16.92 -3.87
N HIS A 152 -1.29 -16.67 -3.25
CA HIS A 152 -1.71 -17.46 -2.10
C HIS A 152 -3.23 -17.64 -2.14
N PHE A 153 -3.72 -18.74 -1.57
CA PHE A 153 -5.14 -18.98 -1.45
C PHE A 153 -5.46 -19.67 -0.12
N SER A 154 -6.72 -19.52 0.29
CA SER A 154 -7.34 -20.28 1.37
C SER A 154 -8.59 -20.97 0.84
N VAL A 155 -8.84 -22.19 1.30
CA VAL A 155 -10.08 -22.93 0.98
C VAL A 155 -11.16 -22.45 1.94
N LEU A 156 -12.36 -22.22 1.40
CA LEU A 156 -13.56 -21.87 2.13
C LEU A 156 -14.40 -23.12 2.32
N ASP A 157 -15.00 -23.24 3.49
CA ASP A 157 -15.90 -24.35 3.79
C ASP A 157 -17.25 -24.17 3.09
N GLU A 158 -17.79 -25.29 2.59
CA GLU A 158 -19.06 -25.32 1.87
C GLU A 158 -20.21 -24.80 2.74
N GLY A 159 -21.03 -23.91 2.18
CA GLY A 159 -22.22 -23.38 2.84
C GLY A 159 -21.94 -22.35 3.93
N LYS A 160 -20.67 -21.96 4.12
CA LYS A 160 -20.21 -20.94 5.07
C LYS A 160 -19.33 -19.90 4.40
N GLU A 161 -19.51 -19.64 3.12
CA GLU A 161 -18.52 -18.89 2.32
C GLU A 161 -18.30 -17.46 2.83
N ILE A 162 -19.32 -16.83 3.42
CA ILE A 162 -19.19 -15.48 4.02
C ILE A 162 -18.35 -15.56 5.30
N ASP A 163 -18.77 -16.35 6.29
CA ASP A 163 -18.06 -16.52 7.57
C ASP A 163 -16.63 -17.05 7.36
N ALA A 164 -16.47 -18.03 6.47
CA ALA A 164 -15.16 -18.58 6.09
C ALA A 164 -14.29 -17.54 5.40
N THR A 165 -14.87 -16.56 4.70
CA THR A 165 -14.11 -15.43 4.14
C THR A 165 -13.65 -14.46 5.24
N GLU A 166 -14.49 -14.20 6.25
CA GLU A 166 -14.11 -13.40 7.41
C GLU A 166 -12.93 -14.03 8.18
N GLU A 167 -12.89 -15.36 8.27
CA GLU A 167 -11.78 -16.10 8.88
C GLU A 167 -10.55 -16.19 7.98
N ALA A 168 -10.74 -16.41 6.67
CA ALA A 168 -9.64 -16.68 5.75
C ALA A 168 -8.95 -15.43 5.19
N ALA A 169 -9.68 -14.31 5.04
CA ALA A 169 -9.14 -13.10 4.43
C ALA A 169 -8.02 -12.45 5.27
N PRO A 170 -8.13 -12.32 6.62
CA PRO A 170 -7.10 -11.68 7.42
C PRO A 170 -5.70 -12.33 7.29
N PRO A 171 -5.50 -13.65 7.53
CA PRO A 171 -4.17 -14.24 7.43
C PRO A 171 -3.61 -14.24 6.00
N LEU A 172 -4.49 -14.33 5.00
CA LEU A 172 -4.11 -14.30 3.58
C LEU A 172 -3.59 -12.91 3.16
N LEU A 173 -4.30 -11.85 3.57
CA LEU A 173 -3.97 -10.47 3.28
C LEU A 173 -2.83 -9.96 4.16
N GLU A 174 -2.77 -10.33 5.44
CA GLU A 174 -1.65 -10.05 6.31
C GLU A 174 -0.35 -10.58 5.69
N ARG A 175 -0.35 -11.82 5.18
CA ARG A 175 0.82 -12.38 4.50
C ARG A 175 1.23 -11.57 3.27
N PHE A 176 0.26 -11.08 2.50
CA PHE A 176 0.52 -10.25 1.32
C PHE A 176 1.15 -8.92 1.72
N PHE A 177 0.52 -8.18 2.64
CA PHE A 177 1.00 -6.87 3.06
C PHE A 177 2.34 -6.98 3.80
N ALA A 178 2.52 -7.98 4.67
CA ALA A 178 3.80 -8.26 5.33
C ALA A 178 4.91 -8.56 4.32
N THR A 179 4.60 -9.20 3.19
CA THR A 179 5.57 -9.41 2.09
C THR A 179 5.91 -8.07 1.43
N MET A 180 4.89 -7.28 1.11
CA MET A 180 5.03 -6.00 0.42
C MET A 180 5.74 -4.91 1.25
N THR A 181 5.70 -5.01 2.57
CA THR A 181 6.40 -4.10 3.49
C THR A 181 7.83 -4.52 3.83
N LYS A 182 8.32 -5.67 3.35
CA LYS A 182 9.72 -6.07 3.57
C LYS A 182 10.68 -5.12 2.84
N PRO A 183 11.90 -4.92 3.36
CA PRO A 183 12.95 -4.22 2.64
C PRO A 183 13.22 -4.86 1.28
N ARG A 184 13.41 -4.03 0.26
CA ARG A 184 13.84 -4.43 -1.06
C ARG A 184 15.35 -4.70 -1.01
N SER A 185 15.74 -5.97 -1.19
CA SER A 185 17.14 -6.42 -1.28
C SER A 185 17.80 -6.04 -2.59
#